data_AF-A0A956D5Y8-F1
#
_entry.id   AF-A0A956D5Y8-F1
#
_cell.length_a   1.000
_cell.length_b   1.000
_cell.length_c   1.000
_cell.angle_alpha   90.00
_cell.angle_beta   90.00
_cell.angle_gamma   90.00
#
_symmetry.space_group_name_H-M   'P 1'
#
loop_
_entity.id
_entity.type
_entity.pdbx_description
1 polymer ?
#
loop_
_entity_poly.entity_id
_entity_poly.type
_entity_poly.pdbx_seq_one_letter_code
_entity_poly.pdbx_strand_id
1 'polypeptide(L)'
;MARQTKEDAPAKAARRGTPKVSGSKASAKPATKPASSARRAKAPTKGARASTPTKTRRLSPDARRRQLLDDASRILTEEGLEKLQVSALAERAGVSRPLVYRAFPTRHALFRAILEDFTDAIDRRFHSALLHALPKGGIEAIAKAFIEASCDV
;
A
#
# COMPACT_ATOMS: atom_id res chain seq x y z
N MET A 1 -52.37 -5.64 33.70
CA MET A 1 -51.21 -4.74 33.56
C MET A 1 -50.24 -5.41 32.58
N ALA A 2 -50.48 -5.38 31.27
CA ALA A 2 -49.96 -4.40 30.30
C ALA A 2 -48.44 -4.18 30.47
N ARG A 3 -47.55 -4.49 29.52
CA ARG A 3 -47.59 -4.13 28.10
C ARG A 3 -46.78 -5.10 27.20
N GLN A 4 -47.37 -5.42 26.05
CA GLN A 4 -46.68 -5.79 24.80
C GLN A 4 -45.77 -4.65 24.31
N THR A 5 -44.67 -4.99 23.64
CA THR A 5 -44.19 -4.24 22.46
C THR A 5 -43.87 -5.22 21.35
N LYS A 6 -44.62 -5.06 20.26
CA LYS A 6 -44.63 -5.80 19.01
C LYS A 6 -43.75 -5.05 18.03
N GLU A 7 -42.73 -5.72 17.49
CA GLU A 7 -41.86 -5.19 16.45
C GLU A 7 -42.46 -5.58 15.09
N ASP A 8 -43.11 -4.63 14.42
CA ASP A 8 -43.62 -4.78 13.06
C ASP A 8 -42.61 -4.17 12.06
N ALA A 9 -42.43 -4.87 10.94
CA ALA A 9 -41.49 -4.56 9.86
C ALA A 9 -42.10 -3.58 8.79
N PRO A 10 -41.54 -3.40 7.57
CA PRO A 10 -41.15 -2.10 7.00
C PRO A 10 -42.12 -1.54 5.93
N ALA A 11 -41.93 -0.27 5.52
CA ALA A 11 -42.64 0.31 4.37
C ALA A 11 -41.80 1.31 3.54
N LYS A 12 -41.82 1.04 2.22
CA LYS A 12 -41.39 1.83 1.04
C LYS A 12 -41.95 3.27 1.00
N ALA A 13 -41.26 4.18 0.30
CA ALA A 13 -41.67 4.68 -1.04
C ALA A 13 -40.96 5.98 -1.50
N ALA A 14 -40.49 5.96 -2.76
CA ALA A 14 -40.55 6.98 -3.84
C ALA A 14 -40.24 8.47 -3.51
N ARG A 15 -39.51 9.25 -4.34
CA ARG A 15 -39.87 9.67 -5.71
C ARG A 15 -38.70 10.39 -6.42
N ARG A 16 -38.36 9.90 -7.62
CA ARG A 16 -38.22 10.57 -8.94
C ARG A 16 -38.13 12.12 -9.01
N GLY A 17 -37.13 12.66 -9.73
CA GLY A 17 -37.14 14.01 -10.32
C GLY A 17 -35.79 14.53 -10.86
N THR A 18 -35.56 14.41 -12.17
CA THR A 18 -34.60 15.22 -12.98
C THR A 18 -35.27 16.54 -13.43
N PRO A 19 -34.57 17.65 -13.73
CA PRO A 19 -34.00 17.84 -15.09
C PRO A 19 -32.75 18.76 -15.26
N LYS A 20 -31.93 18.37 -16.25
CA LYS A 20 -31.21 19.12 -17.33
C LYS A 20 -31.07 20.66 -17.30
N VAL A 21 -29.80 21.14 -17.41
CA VAL A 21 -29.30 22.32 -18.19
C VAL A 21 -27.78 22.06 -18.42
N SER A 22 -27.15 21.91 -19.59
CA SER A 22 -27.10 22.56 -20.92
C SER A 22 -26.28 23.85 -21.02
N GLY A 23 -25.12 23.76 -21.69
CA GLY A 23 -24.29 24.88 -22.20
C GLY A 23 -23.17 25.28 -21.23
N SER A 24 -21.94 25.57 -21.62
CA SER A 24 -21.33 25.90 -22.91
C SER A 24 -19.81 25.91 -22.68
N LYS A 25 -19.00 25.38 -23.62
CA LYS A 25 -17.58 25.74 -23.83
C LYS A 25 -17.09 25.00 -25.09
N ALA A 26 -17.04 25.71 -26.22
CA ALA A 26 -15.86 26.43 -26.68
C ALA A 26 -14.83 25.49 -27.34
N SER A 27 -14.77 25.52 -28.67
CA SER A 27 -13.57 25.21 -29.47
C SER A 27 -13.81 25.57 -30.94
N ALA A 28 -13.55 26.83 -31.28
CA ALA A 28 -13.22 27.23 -32.64
C ALA A 28 -11.69 27.33 -32.72
N LYS A 29 -11.10 26.60 -33.67
CA LYS A 29 -9.66 26.47 -33.90
C LYS A 29 -9.36 27.14 -35.24
N PRO A 30 -8.46 28.14 -35.34
CA PRO A 30 -8.04 28.65 -36.63
C PRO A 30 -6.85 27.86 -37.19
N ALA A 31 -6.85 27.68 -38.51
CA ALA A 31 -5.66 27.44 -39.34
C ALA A 31 -4.70 28.66 -39.20
N THR A 32 -3.41 28.66 -39.50
CA THR A 32 -2.67 28.21 -40.69
C THR A 32 -1.17 28.44 -40.40
N LYS A 33 -0.27 27.68 -41.06
CA LYS A 33 1.19 27.92 -41.09
C LYS A 33 1.53 29.27 -41.78
N PRO A 34 2.78 29.76 -41.70
CA PRO A 34 3.73 29.39 -42.76
C PRO A 34 5.15 29.05 -42.29
N ALA A 35 5.88 28.44 -43.22
CA ALA A 35 7.27 28.00 -43.13
C ALA A 35 8.28 29.12 -43.43
N SER A 36 9.49 29.02 -42.88
CA SER A 36 10.75 29.55 -43.44
C SER A 36 11.89 28.92 -42.61
N SER A 37 12.56 27.88 -43.10
CA SER A 37 13.64 27.84 -44.09
C SER A 37 14.99 28.43 -43.62
N ALA A 38 16.02 27.60 -43.80
CA ALA A 38 17.45 27.91 -43.94
C ALA A 38 18.39 27.92 -42.71
N ARG A 39 18.86 26.70 -42.38
CA ARG A 39 20.25 26.25 -42.60
C ARG A 39 21.39 26.96 -41.83
N ARG A 40 21.98 26.26 -40.84
CA ARG A 40 23.44 26.14 -40.70
C ARG A 40 23.84 24.89 -39.92
N ALA A 41 24.71 24.09 -40.52
CA ALA A 41 25.35 22.94 -39.91
C ALA A 41 26.38 23.39 -38.85
N LYS A 42 26.41 22.72 -37.69
CA LYS A 42 27.58 22.68 -36.80
C LYS A 42 27.69 21.27 -36.21
N ALA A 43 28.86 20.67 -36.41
CA ALA A 43 29.24 19.33 -35.99
C ALA A 43 29.13 19.12 -34.47
N PRO A 44 28.90 17.88 -33.98
CA PRO A 44 28.78 17.59 -32.56
C PRO A 44 30.16 17.43 -31.91
N THR A 45 30.46 18.26 -30.92
CA THR A 45 31.61 18.06 -30.01
C THR A 45 31.23 17.05 -28.93
N LYS A 46 31.78 15.85 -29.08
CA LYS A 46 32.26 14.87 -28.08
C LYS A 46 31.97 15.23 -26.61
N GLY A 47 31.20 14.37 -25.93
CA GLY A 47 31.11 14.39 -24.46
C GLY A 47 29.78 13.98 -23.84
N ALA A 48 28.80 13.48 -24.61
CA ALA A 48 27.62 12.84 -24.00
C ALA A 48 28.03 11.45 -23.49
N ARG A 49 28.50 11.40 -22.23
CA ARG A 49 28.55 10.14 -21.48
C ARG A 49 27.11 9.65 -21.42
N ALA A 50 26.77 8.69 -22.28
CA ALA A 50 25.48 8.06 -22.30
C ALA A 50 25.22 7.50 -20.90
N SER A 51 24.43 8.22 -20.11
CA SER A 51 23.76 7.63 -18.97
C SER A 51 22.75 6.68 -19.58
N THR A 52 23.16 5.43 -19.77
CA THR A 52 22.25 4.32 -20.02
C THR A 52 21.14 4.48 -18.98
N PRO A 53 19.87 4.68 -19.36
CA PRO A 53 18.82 4.78 -18.38
C PRO A 53 18.77 3.40 -17.74
N THR A 54 19.34 3.28 -16.54
CA THR A 54 19.25 2.09 -15.72
C THR A 54 17.76 1.87 -15.58
N LYS A 55 17.24 0.90 -16.34
CA LYS A 55 15.82 0.61 -16.43
C LYS A 55 15.46 0.06 -15.07
N THR A 56 15.13 0.94 -14.12
CA THR A 56 14.72 0.57 -12.76
C THR A 56 13.59 -0.42 -12.95
N ARG A 57 13.90 -1.70 -12.72
CA ARG A 57 13.00 -2.78 -13.03
C ARG A 57 11.77 -2.55 -12.18
N ARG A 58 10.65 -2.16 -12.82
CA ARG A 58 9.39 -1.91 -12.12
C ARG A 58 9.05 -3.17 -11.34
N LEU A 59 8.95 -3.03 -10.03
CA LEU A 59 8.56 -4.13 -9.17
C LEU A 59 7.10 -4.48 -9.45
N SER A 60 6.78 -5.77 -9.37
CA SER A 60 5.39 -6.21 -9.46
C SER A 60 4.58 -5.57 -8.33
N PRO A 61 3.25 -5.45 -8.48
CA PRO A 61 2.38 -4.94 -7.41
C PRO A 61 2.62 -5.64 -6.07
N ASP A 62 2.77 -6.96 -6.07
CA ASP A 62 2.99 -7.76 -4.86
C ASP A 62 4.37 -7.53 -4.24
N ALA A 63 5.42 -7.48 -5.06
CA ALA A 63 6.76 -7.13 -4.60
C ALA A 63 6.83 -5.68 -4.09
N ARG A 64 5.99 -4.78 -4.61
CA ARG A 64 5.83 -3.42 -4.07
C ARG A 64 5.17 -3.44 -2.70
N ARG A 65 4.08 -4.17 -2.58
CA ARG A 65 3.35 -4.30 -1.32
C ARG A 65 4.24 -4.91 -0.24
N ARG A 66 5.01 -5.95 -0.57
CA ARG A 66 5.97 -6.58 0.35
C ARG A 66 7.06 -5.61 0.80
N GLN A 67 7.72 -4.90 -0.13
CA GLN A 67 8.75 -3.92 0.27
C GLN A 67 8.17 -2.87 1.23
N LEU A 68 7.01 -2.30 0.90
CA LEU A 68 6.38 -1.30 1.76
C LEU A 68 6.02 -1.86 3.14
N LEU A 69 5.68 -3.14 3.22
CA LEU A 69 5.40 -3.80 4.49
C LEU A 69 6.69 -3.97 5.32
N ASP A 70 7.77 -4.42 4.70
CA ASP A 70 9.07 -4.59 5.36
C ASP A 70 9.62 -3.24 5.87
N ASP A 71 9.53 -2.18 5.05
CA ASP A 71 9.95 -0.83 5.45
C ASP A 71 9.06 -0.25 6.58
N ALA A 72 7.76 -0.55 6.56
CA ALA A 72 6.83 -0.14 7.62
C ALA A 72 7.11 -0.86 8.94
N SER A 73 7.35 -2.17 8.91
CA SER A 73 7.73 -2.96 10.08
C SER A 73 9.02 -2.42 10.71
N ARG A 74 10.02 -2.05 9.89
CA ARG A 74 11.26 -1.44 10.40
C ARG A 74 11.03 -0.09 11.09
N ILE A 75 10.24 0.80 10.50
CA ILE A 75 9.90 2.07 11.16
C ILE A 75 9.21 1.80 12.49
N LEU A 76 8.30 0.83 12.53
CA LEU A 76 7.58 0.48 13.75
C LEU A 76 8.52 -0.06 14.84
N THR A 77 9.47 -0.93 14.51
CA THR A 77 10.41 -1.52 15.46
C THR A 77 11.53 -0.57 15.89
N GLU A 78 12.01 0.30 15.00
CA GLU A 78 13.15 1.18 15.24
C GLU A 78 12.73 2.54 15.82
N GLU A 79 11.60 3.08 15.37
CA GLU A 79 11.19 4.47 15.64
C GLU A 79 9.83 4.57 16.35
N GLY A 80 9.10 3.47 16.45
CA GLY A 80 7.82 3.38 17.14
C GLY A 80 6.60 3.78 16.31
N LEU A 81 5.43 3.58 16.91
CA LEU A 81 4.12 3.71 16.26
C LEU A 81 3.81 5.12 15.74
N GLU A 82 4.27 6.14 16.46
CA GLU A 82 4.01 7.55 16.12
C GLU A 82 4.68 7.97 14.82
N LYS A 83 5.87 7.40 14.55
CA LYS A 83 6.67 7.68 13.34
C LYS A 83 6.17 6.92 12.12
N LEU A 84 5.36 5.88 12.30
CA LEU A 84 4.73 5.16 11.20
C LEU A 84 3.60 5.98 10.55
N GLN A 85 4.00 6.84 9.63
CA GLN A 85 3.14 7.68 8.79
C GLN A 85 3.35 7.36 7.31
N VAL A 86 2.33 7.59 6.48
CA VAL A 86 2.40 7.35 5.02
C VAL A 86 3.50 8.19 4.36
N SER A 87 3.77 9.40 4.86
CA SER A 87 4.89 10.24 4.42
C SER A 87 6.22 9.59 4.75
N ALA A 88 6.46 9.23 6.02
CA ALA A 88 7.72 8.59 6.45
C ALA A 88 7.98 7.28 5.71
N LEU A 89 6.94 6.47 5.51
CA LEU A 89 7.04 5.23 4.73
C LEU A 89 7.38 5.48 3.26
N ALA A 90 6.74 6.47 2.64
CA ALA A 90 7.01 6.83 1.24
C ALA A 90 8.46 7.30 1.04
N GLU A 91 8.95 8.14 1.95
CA GLU A 91 10.34 8.61 1.97
C GLU A 91 11.32 7.44 2.15
N ARG A 92 11.13 6.60 3.18
CA ARG A 92 12.01 5.45 3.43
C ARG A 92 12.04 4.48 2.25
N ALA A 93 10.89 4.20 1.65
CA ALA A 93 10.80 3.26 0.52
C ALA A 93 11.22 3.88 -0.84
N GLY A 94 11.49 5.19 -0.90
CA GLY A 94 11.84 5.90 -2.13
C GLY A 94 10.71 5.93 -3.17
N VAL A 95 9.46 6.03 -2.71
CA VAL A 95 8.27 6.02 -3.58
C VAL A 95 7.36 7.23 -3.33
N SER A 96 6.43 7.49 -4.26
CA SER A 96 5.45 8.54 -4.07
C SER A 96 4.34 8.12 -3.10
N ARG A 97 3.78 9.07 -2.34
CA ARG A 97 2.64 8.83 -1.42
C ARG A 97 1.43 8.16 -2.12
N PRO A 98 1.03 8.53 -3.37
CA PRO A 98 -0.03 7.83 -4.08
C PRO A 98 0.26 6.34 -4.33
N LEU A 99 1.53 5.95 -4.49
CA LEU A 99 1.90 4.54 -4.64
C LEU A 99 1.70 3.76 -3.35
N VAL A 100 2.01 4.38 -2.20
CA VAL A 100 1.72 3.79 -0.89
C VAL A 100 0.22 3.60 -0.69
N TYR A 101 -0.59 4.63 -1.00
CA TYR A 101 -2.05 4.51 -0.94
C TYR A 101 -2.63 3.47 -1.91
N ARG A 102 -1.98 3.22 -3.05
CA ARG A 102 -2.38 2.13 -3.96
C ARG A 102 -2.15 0.75 -3.34
N ALA A 103 -1.07 0.57 -2.57
CA ALA A 103 -0.79 -0.69 -1.88
C ALA A 103 -1.64 -0.84 -0.60
N PHE A 104 -1.84 0.25 0.13
CA PHE A 104 -2.58 0.31 1.38
C PHE A 104 -3.54 1.52 1.35
N PRO A 105 -4.80 1.31 0.95
CA PRO A 105 -5.77 2.40 0.75
C PRO A 105 -6.02 3.26 1.99
N THR A 106 -5.83 2.69 3.19
CA THR A 106 -6.02 3.38 4.46
C THR A 106 -4.87 3.07 5.42
N ARG A 107 -4.64 3.95 6.41
CA ARG A 107 -3.67 3.69 7.49
C ARG A 107 -4.02 2.41 8.26
N HIS A 108 -5.31 2.13 8.45
CA HIS A 108 -5.76 0.90 9.09
C HIS A 108 -5.44 -0.35 8.25
N ALA A 109 -5.51 -0.27 6.91
CA ALA A 109 -5.11 -1.37 6.03
C ALA A 109 -3.60 -1.65 6.10
N LEU A 110 -2.77 -0.62 6.24
CA LEU A 110 -1.34 -0.78 6.50
C LEU A 110 -1.10 -1.46 7.84
N PHE A 111 -1.74 -0.99 8.91
CA PHE A 111 -1.61 -1.60 10.24
C PHE A 111 -2.04 -3.05 10.29
N ARG A 112 -3.19 -3.36 9.68
CA ARG A 112 -3.68 -4.72 9.59
C ARG A 112 -2.66 -5.63 8.90
N ALA A 113 -2.10 -5.17 7.78
CA ALA A 113 -1.09 -5.96 7.06
C ALA A 113 0.18 -6.19 7.89
N ILE A 114 0.60 -5.23 8.71
CA ILE A 114 1.74 -5.41 9.62
C ILE A 114 1.42 -6.46 10.69
N LEU A 115 0.23 -6.37 11.28
CA LEU A 115 -0.23 -7.34 12.29
C LEU A 115 -0.35 -8.75 11.69
N GLU A 116 -0.93 -8.88 10.50
CA GLU A 116 -1.03 -10.15 9.77
C GLU A 116 0.36 -10.75 9.49
N ASP A 117 1.32 -9.94 9.03
CA ASP A 117 2.69 -10.44 8.78
C ASP A 117 3.40 -10.86 10.06
N PHE A 118 3.17 -10.13 11.15
CA PHE A 118 3.71 -10.46 12.46
C PHE A 118 3.10 -11.75 13.02
N THR A 119 1.78 -11.92 12.94
CA THR A 119 1.12 -13.15 13.37
C THR A 119 1.56 -14.35 12.53
N ASP A 120 1.67 -14.19 11.22
CA ASP A 120 2.18 -15.23 10.32
C ASP A 120 3.62 -15.62 10.67
N ALA A 121 4.45 -14.66 11.07
CA ALA A 121 5.82 -14.92 11.50
C ALA A 121 5.85 -15.73 12.81
N ILE A 122 5.05 -15.35 13.81
CA ILE A 122 4.93 -16.07 15.08
C ILE A 122 4.39 -17.48 14.82
N ASP A 123 3.32 -17.62 14.05
CA ASP A 123 2.70 -18.91 13.75
C ASP A 123 3.69 -19.87 13.09
N ARG A 124 4.47 -19.38 12.11
CA ARG A 124 5.53 -20.18 11.47
C ARG A 124 6.60 -20.62 12.46
N ARG A 125 7.07 -19.72 13.33
CA ARG A 125 8.12 -20.01 14.33
C ARG A 125 7.61 -20.99 15.38
N PHE A 126 6.41 -20.74 15.90
CA PHE A 126 5.78 -21.58 16.91
C PHE A 126 5.50 -22.97 16.35
N HIS A 127 4.94 -23.08 15.14
CA HIS A 127 4.73 -24.36 14.49
C HIS A 127 6.05 -25.15 14.35
N SER A 128 7.12 -24.49 13.92
CA SER A 128 8.46 -25.10 13.84
C SER A 128 8.95 -25.60 15.21
N ALA A 129 8.88 -24.76 16.24
CA ALA A 129 9.31 -25.11 17.59
C ALA A 129 8.47 -26.25 18.20
N LEU A 130 7.16 -26.26 17.92
CA LEU A 130 6.21 -27.26 18.41
C LEU A 130 6.53 -28.67 17.86
N LEU A 131 6.89 -28.78 16.58
CA LEU A 131 7.29 -30.06 15.97
C LEU A 131 8.51 -30.69 16.67
N HIS A 132 9.40 -29.86 17.23
CA HIS A 132 10.57 -30.32 17.97
C HIS A 132 10.29 -30.59 19.46
N ALA A 133 9.36 -29.85 20.07
CA ALA A 133 9.04 -29.94 21.48
C ALA A 133 8.08 -31.10 21.83
N LEU A 134 7.06 -31.34 21.00
CA LEU A 134 6.01 -32.34 21.25
C LEU A 134 6.53 -33.77 21.49
N PRO A 135 7.53 -34.29 20.76
CA PRO A 135 8.00 -35.66 20.97
C PRO A 135 8.72 -35.88 22.30
N LYS A 136 9.17 -34.81 22.97
CA LYS A 136 10.10 -34.87 24.11
C LYS A 136 9.59 -34.22 25.38
N GLY A 137 8.46 -33.51 25.36
CA GLY A 137 8.02 -32.73 26.52
C GLY A 137 6.51 -32.54 26.63
N GLY A 138 6.06 -32.23 27.85
CA GLY A 138 4.68 -31.87 28.16
C GLY A 138 4.39 -30.38 27.92
N ILE A 139 3.35 -29.87 28.57
CA ILE A 139 2.87 -28.47 28.45
C ILE A 139 4.00 -27.45 28.65
N GLU A 140 4.96 -27.73 29.53
CA GLU A 140 6.10 -26.85 29.79
C GLU A 140 7.01 -26.65 28.56
N ALA A 141 7.25 -27.72 27.78
CA ALA A 141 8.04 -27.62 26.55
C ALA A 141 7.30 -26.83 25.46
N ILE A 142 5.97 -26.96 25.41
CA ILE A 142 5.10 -26.19 24.51
C ILE A 142 5.10 -24.71 24.90
N ALA A 143 4.98 -24.41 26.19
CA ALA A 143 5.02 -23.03 26.70
C ALA A 143 6.38 -22.36 26.42
N LYS A 144 7.49 -23.10 26.61
CA LYS A 144 8.82 -22.61 26.27
C LYS A 144 8.97 -22.33 24.76
N ALA A 145 8.52 -23.25 23.91
CA ALA A 145 8.51 -23.08 22.46
C ALA A 145 7.67 -21.87 22.02
N PHE A 146 6.55 -21.60 22.68
CA PHE A 146 5.72 -20.42 22.43
C PHE A 146 6.41 -19.12 22.82
N ILE A 147 7.04 -19.07 24.00
CA ILE A 147 7.79 -17.90 24.47
C ILE A 147 8.96 -17.60 23.53
N GLU A 148 9.74 -18.61 23.15
CA GLU A 148 10.85 -18.48 22.20
C GLU A 148 10.38 -18.01 20.82
N ALA A 149 9.24 -18.51 20.33
CA ALA A 149 8.68 -18.06 19.05
C ALA A 149 8.14 -16.62 19.08
N SER A 150 7.66 -16.16 20.24
CA SER A 150 7.07 -14.84 20.43
C SER A 150 8.08 -13.76 20.77
N CYS A 151 9.18 -14.12 21.43
CA CYS A 151 10.26 -13.21 21.83
C CYS A 151 11.42 -13.31 20.83
N ASP A 152 11.38 -12.48 19.79
CA ASP A 152 12.59 -12.07 19.08
C ASP A 152 13.21 -10.90 19.87
N VAL A 153 14.33 -11.14 20.55
CA VAL A 153 15.25 -10.09 21.03
C VAL A 153 16.66 -10.46 20.62
#